data_AF-A0A259HWV3-F1
#
_entry.id   AF-A0A259HWV3-F1
#
_cell.length_a   1.000
_cell.length_b   1.000
_cell.length_c   1.000
_cell.angle_alpha   90.00
_cell.angle_beta   90.00
_cell.angle_gamma   90.00
#
_symmetry.space_group_name_H-M   'P 1'
#
loop_
_entity.id
_entity.type
_entity.pdbx_description
1 polymer ?
#
loop_
_entity_poly.entity_id
_entity_poly.type
_entity_poly.pdbx_seq_one_letter_code
_entity_poly.pdbx_strand_id
1 'polypeptide(L)'
;MKEFYAHPKKGISLLVLISLFCVWMLLLSASSDPGDKPQFIPASPQRGGDAAKGYQYLITGDYLKSGLPYGYFNLLNGKEKHNYLNRSGKNATVPHGYNVITNDRGIDVVVPTCLQCHAQVFNDSLVVGLGNTYLDFSNIGHSNNFLRGLVTSFMQTVSPAQYDASKDLIRSMSTIAPMMETEVRGVNAADRLATLLVAHRDPETLEWKKEPILDIPKEVIPTDVPAWWLLKKKNAMFYNGFGRGDFGKFLMLSNILTVKDTAEAREVFSHFGDVLAYIKSIKPPKYPYPIDQTLAESGKIIFTDNCSKCHGTYGNDWTYPNLLIPASIIQTDSLLFKANHQNPQFIAWFNKSWFAKGDLPAKLEPANGYMAPPLDGVWATAPYLHNGSVPTIEGVLKSSLRPTYWKRDFKNPVYDSTALGWEFTIADQPDGKKTYNTKLPGYGNTGHGFGNKLSNQERKALLEYLKTL
;
A
#
# COMPACT_ATOMS: atom_id res chain seq x y z
N MET A 1 24.09 27.96 -82.85
CA MET A 1 23.52 28.72 -81.73
C MET A 1 23.34 27.76 -80.56
N LYS A 2 24.07 27.99 -79.47
CA LYS A 2 24.03 27.22 -78.21
C LYS A 2 23.16 27.99 -77.22
N GLU A 3 22.25 27.33 -76.51
CA GLU A 3 21.75 27.81 -75.21
C GLU A 3 21.78 26.67 -74.20
N PHE A 4 22.39 26.96 -73.05
CA PHE A 4 22.63 26.07 -71.92
C PHE A 4 21.76 26.54 -70.75
N TYR A 5 21.11 25.58 -70.09
CA TYR A 5 20.40 25.76 -68.81
C TYR A 5 21.37 26.07 -67.66
N ALA A 6 21.03 27.03 -66.79
CA ALA A 6 21.60 27.18 -65.46
C ALA A 6 20.56 27.67 -64.45
N HIS A 7 20.31 26.87 -63.40
CA HIS A 7 19.48 27.22 -62.24
C HIS A 7 20.27 28.07 -61.22
N PRO A 8 19.65 29.07 -60.54
CA PRO A 8 20.29 29.80 -59.46
C PRO A 8 20.09 29.11 -58.10
N LYS A 9 21.17 28.94 -57.34
CA LYS A 9 21.16 28.51 -55.93
C LYS A 9 20.68 29.66 -55.04
N LYS A 10 19.62 29.44 -54.25
CA LYS A 10 19.21 30.34 -53.16
C LYS A 10 20.02 30.02 -51.89
N GLY A 11 20.86 30.96 -51.45
CA GLY A 11 21.53 30.89 -50.15
C GLY A 11 20.59 31.35 -49.03
N ILE A 12 20.44 30.53 -47.99
CA ILE A 12 19.71 30.88 -46.77
C ILE A 12 20.62 31.81 -45.94
N SER A 13 20.12 33.00 -45.59
CA SER A 13 20.88 34.02 -44.83
C SER A 13 21.26 33.52 -43.44
N LEU A 14 22.51 33.80 -43.02
CA LEU A 14 23.08 33.41 -41.72
C LEU A 14 22.23 33.85 -40.51
N LEU A 15 21.50 34.96 -40.65
CA LEU A 15 20.55 35.45 -39.64
C LEU A 15 19.36 34.50 -39.41
N VAL A 16 18.89 33.81 -40.47
CA VAL A 16 17.79 32.84 -40.36
C VAL A 16 18.27 31.59 -39.62
N LEU A 17 19.50 31.13 -39.91
CA LEU A 17 20.10 29.99 -39.22
C LEU A 17 20.35 30.27 -37.72
N ILE A 18 20.81 31.47 -37.37
CA ILE A 18 20.99 31.87 -35.96
C ILE A 18 19.64 31.97 -35.24
N SER A 19 18.61 32.54 -35.88
CA SER A 19 17.27 32.63 -35.29
C SER A 19 16.65 31.24 -35.05
N LEU A 20 16.80 30.32 -36.01
CA LEU A 20 16.33 28.94 -35.89
C LEU A 20 17.10 28.18 -34.81
N PHE A 21 18.41 28.44 -34.65
CA PHE A 21 19.22 27.84 -33.60
C PHE A 21 18.85 28.36 -32.20
N CYS A 22 18.58 29.66 -32.06
CA CYS A 22 18.09 30.23 -30.79
C CYS A 22 16.68 29.72 -30.43
N VAL A 23 15.77 29.62 -31.41
CA VAL A 23 14.44 29.03 -31.21
C VAL A 23 14.55 27.54 -30.88
N TRP A 24 15.48 26.82 -31.50
CA TRP A 24 15.75 25.41 -31.20
C TRP A 24 16.36 25.21 -29.80
N MET A 25 17.27 26.09 -29.34
CA MET A 25 17.76 26.09 -27.96
C MET A 25 16.70 26.47 -26.94
N LEU A 26 15.79 27.40 -27.27
CA LEU A 26 14.62 27.73 -26.44
C LEU A 26 13.62 26.56 -26.36
N LEU A 27 13.44 25.80 -27.45
CA LEU A 27 12.62 24.59 -27.47
C LEU A 27 13.28 23.41 -26.74
N LEU A 28 14.61 23.28 -26.77
CA LEU A 28 15.39 22.29 -26.02
C LEU A 28 15.42 22.57 -24.50
N SER A 29 15.37 23.85 -24.11
CA SER A 29 15.25 24.26 -22.71
C SER A 29 13.81 24.21 -22.20
N ALA A 30 12.82 24.25 -23.10
CA ALA A 30 11.41 24.00 -22.80
C ALA A 30 11.02 22.50 -22.83
N SER A 31 11.94 21.61 -23.25
CA SER A 31 11.70 20.16 -23.32
C SER A 31 12.28 19.34 -22.16
N SER A 32 12.92 19.95 -21.16
CA SER A 32 13.14 19.24 -19.89
C SER A 32 11.86 19.28 -19.09
N ASP A 33 11.09 18.19 -19.14
CA ASP A 33 9.99 17.93 -18.23
C ASP A 33 10.48 18.18 -16.77
N PRO A 34 9.80 19.03 -15.97
CA PRO A 34 10.05 19.11 -14.53
C PRO A 34 9.99 17.75 -13.82
N GLY A 35 9.45 16.73 -14.48
CA GLY A 35 9.38 15.33 -14.08
C GLY A 35 10.70 14.55 -14.03
N ASP A 36 11.87 15.09 -14.38
CA ASP A 36 13.13 14.33 -14.36
C ASP A 36 14.03 14.55 -13.12
N LYS A 37 13.54 15.24 -12.09
CA LYS A 37 14.27 15.43 -10.83
C LYS A 37 13.45 15.01 -9.61
N PRO A 38 14.08 14.54 -8.52
CA PRO A 38 13.40 14.31 -7.26
C PRO A 38 12.65 15.55 -6.78
N GLN A 39 11.38 15.40 -6.37
CA GLN A 39 10.52 16.50 -5.95
C GLN A 39 10.24 16.42 -4.45
N PHE A 40 10.46 17.51 -3.73
CA PHE A 40 10.15 17.59 -2.30
C PHE A 40 8.65 17.62 -2.05
N ILE A 41 8.22 16.87 -1.05
CA ILE A 41 6.84 16.81 -0.58
C ILE A 41 6.74 17.61 0.72
N PRO A 42 6.00 18.73 0.73
CA PRO A 42 5.82 19.52 1.95
C PRO A 42 4.97 18.77 2.97
N ALA A 43 5.29 18.97 4.25
CA ALA A 43 4.44 18.49 5.34
C ALA A 43 3.09 19.20 5.33
N SER A 44 2.05 18.50 5.77
CA SER A 44 0.72 19.07 6.03
C SER A 44 0.41 19.01 7.52
N PRO A 45 -0.30 20.00 8.10
CA PRO A 45 -0.76 19.92 9.48
C PRO A 45 -1.55 18.64 9.72
N GLN A 46 -1.30 18.00 10.85
CA GLN A 46 -1.95 16.75 11.25
C GLN A 46 -2.71 16.95 12.56
N ARG A 47 -3.76 16.16 12.76
CA ARG A 47 -4.46 16.12 14.05
C ARG A 47 -3.56 15.56 15.14
N GLY A 48 -3.69 16.12 16.33
CA GLY A 48 -3.20 15.50 17.56
C GLY A 48 -4.13 14.38 18.00
N GLY A 49 -3.68 13.62 18.99
CA GLY A 49 -4.46 12.54 19.59
C GLY A 49 -3.69 11.82 20.69
N ASP A 50 -4.37 10.90 21.34
CA ASP A 50 -3.87 10.03 22.41
C ASP A 50 -3.58 8.63 21.85
N ALA A 51 -2.31 8.23 21.84
CA ALA A 51 -1.88 6.94 21.30
C ALA A 51 -2.47 5.74 22.05
N ALA A 52 -2.75 5.85 23.36
CA ALA A 52 -3.34 4.77 24.13
C ALA A 52 -4.81 4.57 23.74
N LYS A 53 -5.57 5.67 23.60
CA LYS A 53 -6.95 5.62 23.08
C LYS A 53 -7.01 5.10 21.66
N GLY A 54 -6.06 5.51 20.82
CA GLY A 54 -5.94 5.06 19.43
C GLY A 54 -5.71 3.57 19.33
N TYR A 55 -4.82 3.03 20.16
CA TYR A 55 -4.61 1.59 20.26
C TYR A 55 -5.87 0.86 20.68
N GLN A 56 -6.55 1.33 21.74
CA GLN A 56 -7.78 0.71 22.21
C GLN A 56 -8.85 0.69 21.12
N TYR A 57 -9.11 1.83 20.47
CA TYR A 57 -10.08 1.92 19.38
C TYR A 57 -9.72 0.98 18.21
N LEU A 58 -8.44 0.86 17.87
CA LEU A 58 -7.99 -0.05 16.82
C LEU A 58 -8.33 -1.53 17.11
N ILE A 59 -8.23 -1.97 18.37
CA ILE A 59 -8.35 -3.39 18.75
C ILE A 59 -9.72 -3.80 19.30
N THR A 60 -10.62 -2.85 19.60
CA THR A 60 -11.98 -3.13 20.08
C THR A 60 -13.07 -2.22 19.52
N GLY A 61 -12.70 -1.13 18.82
CA GLY A 61 -13.64 -0.12 18.34
C GLY A 61 -14.47 -0.51 17.11
N ASP A 62 -15.47 0.31 16.86
CA ASP A 62 -16.55 0.16 15.87
C ASP A 62 -16.27 0.90 14.56
N TYR A 63 -15.06 0.71 14.05
CA TYR A 63 -14.63 1.29 12.77
C TYR A 63 -15.60 1.01 11.61
N LEU A 64 -16.23 -0.16 11.62
CA LEU A 64 -17.33 -0.52 10.73
C LEU A 64 -18.53 -0.86 11.61
N LYS A 65 -19.72 -0.37 11.24
CA LYS A 65 -20.95 -0.63 12.02
C LYS A 65 -21.80 -1.80 11.49
N SER A 66 -21.35 -2.46 10.42
CA SER A 66 -21.97 -3.67 9.89
C SER A 66 -20.95 -4.81 9.80
N GLY A 67 -21.34 -5.98 10.32
CA GLY A 67 -20.49 -7.15 10.47
C GLY A 67 -21.29 -8.44 10.48
N LEU A 68 -20.61 -9.59 10.40
CA LEU A 68 -21.29 -10.88 10.57
C LEU A 68 -21.65 -11.09 12.04
N PRO A 69 -22.85 -11.57 12.39
CA PRO A 69 -23.22 -11.76 13.80
C PRO A 69 -22.29 -12.81 14.43
N TYR A 70 -21.89 -12.57 15.68
CA TYR A 70 -20.83 -13.32 16.35
C TYR A 70 -21.01 -14.85 16.32
N GLY A 71 -22.25 -15.33 16.45
CA GLY A 71 -22.57 -16.76 16.32
C GLY A 71 -22.25 -17.32 14.93
N TYR A 72 -22.71 -16.65 13.86
CA TYR A 72 -22.47 -17.06 12.49
C TYR A 72 -21.00 -16.93 12.08
N PHE A 73 -20.30 -15.90 12.56
CA PHE A 73 -18.86 -15.78 12.33
C PHE A 73 -18.11 -16.99 12.88
N ASN A 74 -18.40 -17.39 14.12
CA ASN A 74 -17.77 -18.56 14.74
C ASN A 74 -18.20 -19.88 14.10
N LEU A 75 -19.43 -19.98 13.60
CA LEU A 75 -19.88 -21.15 12.83
C LEU A 75 -19.05 -21.34 11.56
N LEU A 76 -18.71 -20.25 10.88
CA LEU A 76 -17.98 -20.28 9.61
C LEU A 76 -16.46 -20.40 9.77
N ASN A 77 -15.89 -19.82 10.82
CA ASN A 77 -14.44 -19.66 10.96
C ASN A 77 -13.87 -20.42 12.17
N GLY A 78 -14.71 -20.92 13.07
CA GLY A 78 -14.29 -21.35 14.40
C GLY A 78 -13.93 -20.18 15.32
N LYS A 79 -13.65 -20.48 16.59
CA LYS A 79 -13.11 -19.51 17.54
C LYS A 79 -11.59 -19.44 17.40
N GLU A 80 -11.05 -18.23 17.47
CA GLU A 80 -9.60 -18.04 17.56
C GLU A 80 -9.08 -18.62 18.86
N LYS A 81 -7.92 -19.27 18.79
CA LYS A 81 -7.22 -19.87 19.92
C LYS A 81 -6.12 -18.94 20.47
N HIS A 82 -5.60 -18.06 19.63
CA HIS A 82 -4.51 -17.15 19.98
C HIS A 82 -5.03 -15.72 20.22
N ASN A 83 -4.95 -15.26 21.46
CA ASN A 83 -5.31 -13.89 21.82
C ASN A 83 -4.08 -12.96 21.76
N TYR A 84 -3.51 -12.77 20.56
CA TYR A 84 -2.28 -11.99 20.37
C TYR A 84 -2.36 -10.53 20.87
N LEU A 85 -3.57 -9.96 20.91
CA LEU A 85 -3.83 -8.58 21.34
C LEU A 85 -4.21 -8.50 22.83
N ASN A 86 -4.20 -9.61 23.57
CA ASN A 86 -4.60 -9.68 24.98
C ASN A 86 -5.96 -9.02 25.28
N ARG A 87 -6.94 -9.24 24.40
CA ARG A 87 -8.29 -8.67 24.51
C ARG A 87 -9.13 -9.44 25.52
N SER A 88 -10.19 -8.82 26.02
CA SER A 88 -11.18 -9.46 26.91
C SER A 88 -12.48 -9.79 26.18
N GLY A 89 -13.36 -10.59 26.82
CA GLY A 89 -14.70 -10.89 26.33
C GLY A 89 -14.72 -11.59 24.97
N LYS A 90 -15.71 -11.25 24.12
CA LYS A 90 -15.85 -11.82 22.77
C LYS A 90 -14.73 -11.41 21.81
N ASN A 91 -14.07 -10.28 22.06
CA ASN A 91 -12.89 -9.87 21.30
C ASN A 91 -11.69 -10.82 21.51
N ALA A 92 -11.60 -11.49 22.66
CA ALA A 92 -10.55 -12.47 22.94
C ALA A 92 -10.63 -13.72 22.05
N THR A 93 -11.77 -13.97 21.40
CA THR A 93 -12.07 -15.22 20.70
C THR A 93 -12.21 -15.06 19.18
N VAL A 94 -11.87 -13.89 18.64
CA VAL A 94 -11.79 -13.63 17.19
C VAL A 94 -10.36 -13.24 16.80
N PRO A 95 -9.92 -13.49 15.56
CA PRO A 95 -8.56 -13.14 15.12
C PRO A 95 -8.29 -11.64 15.22
N HIS A 96 -7.01 -11.25 15.28
CA HIS A 96 -6.58 -9.84 15.41
C HIS A 96 -7.11 -8.92 14.30
N GLY A 97 -7.39 -9.46 13.11
CA GLY A 97 -7.98 -8.74 11.99
C GLY A 97 -9.49 -8.44 12.14
N TYR A 98 -10.10 -8.77 13.27
CA TYR A 98 -11.52 -8.54 13.52
C TYR A 98 -11.75 -7.99 14.93
N ASN A 99 -12.75 -7.12 15.07
CA ASN A 99 -13.32 -6.71 16.35
C ASN A 99 -14.72 -7.28 16.50
N VAL A 100 -15.14 -7.51 17.74
CA VAL A 100 -16.54 -7.74 18.10
C VAL A 100 -17.08 -6.45 18.70
N ILE A 101 -18.14 -5.93 18.11
CA ILE A 101 -18.84 -4.74 18.58
C ILE A 101 -20.32 -5.05 18.78
N THR A 102 -20.97 -4.30 19.66
CA THR A 102 -22.42 -4.38 19.88
C THR A 102 -23.07 -3.21 19.16
N ASN A 103 -23.98 -3.49 18.23
CA ASN A 103 -24.72 -2.43 17.54
C ASN A 103 -25.83 -1.83 18.44
N ASP A 104 -26.48 -0.77 17.97
CA ASP A 104 -27.55 -0.05 18.70
C ASP A 104 -28.76 -0.92 19.08
N ARG A 105 -28.90 -2.12 18.48
CA ARG A 105 -29.95 -3.11 18.79
C ARG A 105 -29.49 -4.21 19.75
N GLY A 106 -28.30 -4.09 20.33
CA GLY A 106 -27.74 -5.09 21.25
C GLY A 106 -27.20 -6.35 20.56
N ILE A 107 -27.00 -6.34 19.24
CA ILE A 107 -26.50 -7.49 18.49
C ILE A 107 -24.98 -7.39 18.36
N ASP A 108 -24.29 -8.41 18.85
CA ASP A 108 -22.84 -8.53 18.67
C ASP A 108 -22.48 -8.98 17.26
N VAL A 109 -21.73 -8.14 16.56
CA VAL A 109 -21.24 -8.38 15.20
C VAL A 109 -19.72 -8.36 15.16
N VAL A 110 -19.16 -9.18 14.28
CA VAL A 110 -17.73 -9.29 14.00
C VAL A 110 -17.43 -8.48 12.76
N VAL A 111 -16.59 -7.47 12.91
CA VAL A 111 -16.27 -6.49 11.88
C VAL A 111 -14.78 -6.56 11.54
N PRO A 112 -14.40 -6.50 10.26
CA PRO A 112 -12.98 -6.46 9.88
C PRO A 112 -12.33 -5.15 10.33
N THR A 113 -11.03 -5.21 10.61
CA THR A 113 -10.24 -4.04 11.06
C THR A 113 -9.04 -3.80 10.16
N CYS A 114 -8.38 -2.67 10.38
CA CYS A 114 -7.12 -2.33 9.70
C CYS A 114 -6.02 -3.40 9.89
N LEU A 115 -6.08 -4.17 10.98
CA LEU A 115 -5.10 -5.19 11.31
C LEU A 115 -5.19 -6.44 10.43
N GLN A 116 -6.20 -6.58 9.57
CA GLN A 116 -6.16 -7.60 8.51
C GLN A 116 -4.96 -7.40 7.60
N CYS A 117 -4.73 -6.16 7.16
CA CYS A 117 -3.66 -5.81 6.23
C CYS A 117 -2.41 -5.31 6.94
N HIS A 118 -2.55 -4.65 8.09
CA HIS A 118 -1.46 -3.93 8.77
C HIS A 118 -0.96 -4.61 10.05
N ALA A 119 -1.17 -5.92 10.19
CA ALA A 119 -0.44 -6.72 11.17
C ALA A 119 -0.17 -8.12 10.62
N GLN A 120 0.96 -8.69 11.00
CA GLN A 120 1.34 -10.04 10.62
C GLN A 120 1.95 -10.76 11.82
N VAL A 121 1.65 -12.06 11.95
CA VAL A 121 2.35 -12.92 12.90
C VAL A 121 3.72 -13.28 12.32
N PHE A 122 4.76 -13.04 13.10
CA PHE A 122 6.15 -13.35 12.76
C PHE A 122 6.81 -13.98 14.00
N ASN A 123 7.40 -15.19 13.86
CA ASN A 123 7.93 -15.98 14.97
C ASN A 123 6.97 -16.06 16.18
N ASP A 124 5.75 -16.54 15.94
CA ASP A 124 4.66 -16.71 16.94
C ASP A 124 4.22 -15.45 17.69
N SER A 125 4.63 -14.27 17.22
CA SER A 125 4.25 -12.98 17.80
C SER A 125 3.59 -12.09 16.77
N LEU A 126 2.50 -11.41 17.13
CA LEU A 126 1.86 -10.44 16.27
C LEU A 126 2.66 -9.14 16.24
N VAL A 127 3.11 -8.73 15.06
CA VAL A 127 3.76 -7.44 14.85
C VAL A 127 2.73 -6.46 14.28
N VAL A 128 2.20 -5.58 15.14
CA VAL A 128 1.29 -4.50 14.71
C VAL A 128 2.07 -3.46 13.90
N GLY A 129 1.52 -3.10 12.74
CA GLY A 129 2.13 -2.19 11.79
C GLY A 129 2.97 -2.86 10.70
N LEU A 130 3.19 -4.19 10.78
CA LEU A 130 3.81 -4.96 9.70
C LEU A 130 2.76 -5.32 8.64
N GLY A 131 3.09 -5.12 7.36
CA GLY A 131 2.23 -5.51 6.25
C GLY A 131 1.96 -7.01 6.23
N ASN A 132 0.69 -7.41 6.08
CA ASN A 132 0.29 -8.80 6.03
C ASN A 132 0.42 -9.38 4.62
N THR A 133 1.48 -10.13 4.42
CA THR A 133 1.80 -10.80 3.16
C THR A 133 1.16 -12.18 3.05
N TYR A 134 0.43 -12.65 4.07
CA TYR A 134 -0.21 -13.98 4.07
C TYR A 134 -1.66 -13.96 3.57
N LEU A 135 -2.28 -12.77 3.48
CA LEU A 135 -3.61 -12.60 2.90
C LEU A 135 -3.64 -13.12 1.46
N ASP A 136 -4.73 -13.81 1.12
CA ASP A 136 -4.95 -14.36 -0.20
C ASP A 136 -6.10 -13.64 -0.91
N PHE A 137 -5.77 -12.56 -1.62
CA PHE A 137 -6.70 -11.90 -2.53
C PHE A 137 -6.88 -12.65 -3.84
N SER A 138 -6.03 -13.63 -4.15
CA SER A 138 -6.11 -14.35 -5.42
C SER A 138 -7.31 -15.28 -5.49
N ASN A 139 -7.90 -15.68 -4.35
CA ASN A 139 -9.06 -16.57 -4.32
C ASN A 139 -10.27 -15.96 -3.57
N ILE A 140 -10.29 -14.63 -3.42
CA ILE A 140 -11.31 -13.94 -2.61
C ILE A 140 -12.74 -14.16 -3.15
N GLY A 141 -12.91 -14.24 -4.48
CA GLY A 141 -14.19 -14.47 -5.14
C GLY A 141 -14.63 -15.94 -5.17
N HIS A 142 -13.78 -16.90 -4.79
CA HIS A 142 -14.10 -18.33 -4.81
C HIS A 142 -14.17 -18.97 -3.41
N SER A 143 -13.58 -18.34 -2.40
CA SER A 143 -13.56 -18.89 -1.04
C SER A 143 -14.96 -18.91 -0.38
N ASN A 144 -15.49 -20.11 -0.14
CA ASN A 144 -16.67 -20.39 0.70
C ASN A 144 -18.00 -19.68 0.31
N ASN A 145 -18.16 -19.24 -0.94
CA ASN A 145 -19.36 -18.52 -1.39
C ASN A 145 -20.67 -19.29 -1.19
N PHE A 146 -20.68 -20.61 -1.41
CA PHE A 146 -21.88 -21.42 -1.24
C PHE A 146 -22.37 -21.40 0.22
N LEU A 147 -21.47 -21.69 1.16
CA LEU A 147 -21.81 -21.69 2.59
C LEU A 147 -22.19 -20.29 3.09
N ARG A 148 -21.50 -19.25 2.63
CA ARG A 148 -21.87 -17.85 2.92
C ARG A 148 -23.25 -17.48 2.37
N GLY A 149 -23.58 -17.94 1.17
CA GLY A 149 -24.90 -17.79 0.56
C GLY A 149 -25.99 -18.46 1.39
N LEU A 150 -25.77 -19.71 1.81
CA LEU A 150 -26.71 -20.43 2.68
C LEU A 150 -26.91 -19.72 4.02
N VAL A 151 -25.83 -19.29 4.69
CA VAL A 151 -25.92 -18.53 5.94
C VAL A 151 -26.67 -17.22 5.74
N THR A 152 -26.43 -16.52 4.63
CA THR A 152 -27.13 -15.28 4.31
C THR A 152 -28.63 -15.52 4.14
N SER A 153 -29.02 -16.51 3.33
CA SER A 153 -30.43 -16.86 3.13
C SER A 153 -31.10 -17.30 4.43
N PHE A 154 -30.41 -18.07 5.27
CA PHE A 154 -30.92 -18.47 6.58
C PHE A 154 -31.09 -17.27 7.53
N MET A 155 -30.15 -16.31 7.52
CA MET A 155 -30.30 -15.08 8.30
C MET A 155 -31.52 -14.27 7.85
N GLN A 156 -31.75 -14.15 6.54
CA GLN A 156 -32.90 -13.44 5.99
C GLN A 156 -34.24 -14.03 6.44
N THR A 157 -34.34 -15.36 6.55
CA THR A 157 -35.60 -16.05 6.86
C THR A 157 -35.81 -16.28 8.35
N VAL A 158 -34.76 -16.66 9.10
CA VAL A 158 -34.88 -17.13 10.49
C VAL A 158 -34.41 -16.08 11.51
N SER A 159 -33.51 -15.17 11.12
CA SER A 159 -32.99 -14.14 12.04
C SER A 159 -32.88 -12.75 11.38
N PRO A 160 -34.00 -12.14 10.97
CA PRO A 160 -34.00 -10.89 10.19
C PRO A 160 -33.23 -9.73 10.85
N ALA A 161 -33.27 -9.63 12.18
CA ALA A 161 -32.52 -8.61 12.92
C ALA A 161 -30.99 -8.81 12.80
N GLN A 162 -30.52 -10.06 12.71
CA GLN A 162 -29.11 -10.38 12.51
C GLN A 162 -28.69 -10.15 11.05
N TYR A 163 -29.58 -10.44 10.09
CA TYR A 163 -29.38 -10.04 8.70
C TYR A 163 -29.26 -8.52 8.56
N ASP A 164 -30.15 -7.77 9.20
CA ASP A 164 -30.13 -6.30 9.20
C ASP A 164 -28.81 -5.72 9.72
N ALA A 165 -28.21 -6.36 10.74
CA ALA A 165 -26.91 -5.96 11.28
C ALA A 165 -25.75 -6.22 10.29
N SER A 166 -25.95 -7.13 9.34
CA SER A 166 -24.93 -7.59 8.37
C SER A 166 -25.11 -7.02 6.97
N LYS A 167 -26.27 -6.43 6.67
CA LYS A 167 -26.72 -6.17 5.29
C LYS A 167 -25.78 -5.26 4.50
N ASP A 168 -25.19 -4.25 5.15
CA ASP A 168 -24.30 -3.31 4.47
C ASP A 168 -22.97 -3.98 4.13
N LEU A 169 -22.41 -4.79 5.04
CA LEU A 169 -21.23 -5.61 4.74
C LEU A 169 -21.51 -6.62 3.63
N ILE A 170 -22.63 -7.35 3.71
CA ILE A 170 -23.02 -8.35 2.72
C ILE A 170 -23.20 -7.71 1.34
N ARG A 171 -23.92 -6.58 1.26
CA ARG A 171 -24.15 -5.83 0.02
C ARG A 171 -22.83 -5.40 -0.61
N SER A 172 -21.97 -4.72 0.16
CA SER A 172 -20.74 -4.18 -0.38
C SER A 172 -19.80 -5.30 -0.83
N MET A 173 -19.59 -6.32 0.01
CA MET A 173 -18.69 -7.43 -0.30
C MET A 173 -19.18 -8.30 -1.45
N SER A 174 -20.48 -8.60 -1.55
CA SER A 174 -21.02 -9.38 -2.68
C SER A 174 -20.91 -8.63 -4.00
N THR A 175 -20.95 -7.29 -3.96
CA THR A 175 -20.77 -6.45 -5.14
C THR A 175 -19.30 -6.44 -5.58
N ILE A 176 -18.36 -6.22 -4.65
CA ILE A 176 -16.97 -5.88 -5.02
C ILE A 176 -16.00 -7.06 -4.98
N ALA A 177 -16.20 -8.07 -4.13
CA ALA A 177 -15.22 -9.14 -3.92
C ALA A 177 -14.83 -9.89 -5.20
N PRO A 178 -15.76 -10.22 -6.13
CA PRO A 178 -15.40 -10.87 -7.40
C PRO A 178 -14.46 -10.02 -8.28
N MET A 179 -14.43 -8.70 -8.09
CA MET A 179 -13.62 -7.75 -8.87
C MET A 179 -12.29 -7.41 -8.20
N MET A 180 -11.95 -8.04 -7.08
CA MET A 180 -10.74 -7.79 -6.29
C MET A 180 -9.66 -8.85 -6.45
N GLU A 181 -9.89 -9.87 -7.28
CA GLU A 181 -8.96 -10.99 -7.40
C GLU A 181 -7.60 -10.57 -7.96
N THR A 182 -6.54 -10.84 -7.21
CA THR A 182 -5.16 -10.67 -7.68
C THR A 182 -4.72 -11.88 -8.49
N GLU A 183 -3.76 -11.69 -9.39
CA GLU A 183 -3.23 -12.77 -10.22
C GLU A 183 -2.34 -13.75 -9.44
N VAL A 184 -1.85 -13.35 -8.26
CA VAL A 184 -0.98 -14.18 -7.40
C VAL A 184 -1.32 -13.95 -5.92
N ARG A 185 -1.03 -14.95 -5.08
CA ARG A 185 -1.16 -14.85 -3.62
C ARG A 185 -0.04 -14.01 -3.01
N GLY A 186 -0.34 -13.30 -1.92
CA GLY A 186 0.64 -12.59 -1.09
C GLY A 186 0.85 -11.12 -1.43
N VAL A 187 0.07 -10.59 -2.37
CA VAL A 187 -0.07 -9.16 -2.65
C VAL A 187 -1.46 -8.69 -2.25
N ASN A 188 -1.62 -7.39 -2.02
CA ASN A 188 -2.86 -6.78 -1.57
C ASN A 188 -3.63 -6.13 -2.72
N ALA A 189 -4.95 -6.07 -2.57
CA ALA A 189 -5.87 -5.38 -3.49
C ALA A 189 -6.46 -4.10 -2.88
N ALA A 190 -5.73 -3.43 -1.97
CA ALA A 190 -6.23 -2.27 -1.22
C ALA A 190 -6.66 -1.09 -2.11
N ASP A 191 -5.86 -0.73 -3.10
CA ASP A 191 -6.22 0.35 -4.04
C ASP A 191 -7.40 -0.04 -4.93
N ARG A 192 -7.50 -1.34 -5.27
CA ARG A 192 -8.66 -1.89 -5.98
C ARG A 192 -9.92 -1.82 -5.14
N LEU A 193 -9.83 -2.19 -3.85
CA LEU A 193 -10.93 -2.05 -2.88
C LEU A 193 -11.41 -0.60 -2.81
N ALA A 194 -10.50 0.36 -2.68
CA ALA A 194 -10.85 1.79 -2.63
C ALA A 194 -11.56 2.23 -3.90
N THR A 195 -11.06 1.86 -5.08
CA THR A 195 -11.65 2.19 -6.38
C THR A 195 -13.07 1.63 -6.52
N LEU A 196 -13.27 0.36 -6.17
CA LEU A 196 -14.57 -0.30 -6.25
C LEU A 196 -15.59 0.29 -5.28
N LEU A 197 -15.17 0.59 -4.04
CA LEU A 197 -16.07 1.21 -3.07
C LEU A 197 -16.47 2.63 -3.49
N VAL A 198 -15.52 3.42 -3.95
CA VAL A 198 -15.77 4.79 -4.42
C VAL A 198 -16.69 4.81 -5.64
N ALA A 199 -16.57 3.85 -6.55
CA ALA A 199 -17.49 3.71 -7.67
C ALA A 199 -18.95 3.50 -7.24
N HIS A 200 -19.20 3.04 -6.02
CA HIS A 200 -20.55 2.81 -5.47
C HIS A 200 -20.93 3.80 -4.37
N ARG A 201 -20.20 4.90 -4.17
CA ARG A 201 -20.47 5.85 -3.09
C ARG A 201 -20.71 7.24 -3.65
N ASP A 202 -21.76 7.91 -3.19
CA ASP A 202 -21.90 9.33 -3.45
C ASP A 202 -20.78 10.09 -2.72
N PRO A 203 -20.04 11.00 -3.39
CA PRO A 203 -18.88 11.65 -2.78
C PRO A 203 -19.25 12.53 -1.57
N GLU A 204 -20.42 13.13 -1.56
CA GLU A 204 -20.77 14.15 -0.56
C GLU A 204 -21.53 13.56 0.62
N THR A 205 -22.41 12.61 0.37
CA THR A 205 -23.26 11.95 1.37
C THR A 205 -22.68 10.64 1.87
N LEU A 206 -21.76 10.03 1.10
CA LEU A 206 -21.24 8.68 1.30
C LEU A 206 -22.31 7.58 1.21
N GLU A 207 -23.50 7.85 0.70
CA GLU A 207 -24.54 6.84 0.51
C GLU A 207 -24.14 5.83 -0.57
N TRP A 208 -24.50 4.56 -0.37
CA TRP A 208 -24.27 3.50 -1.34
C TRP A 208 -25.20 3.62 -2.55
N LYS A 209 -24.65 3.49 -3.76
CA LYS A 209 -25.38 3.40 -5.02
C LYS A 209 -25.33 1.97 -5.54
N LYS A 210 -26.49 1.43 -5.93
CA LYS A 210 -26.59 0.05 -6.41
C LYS A 210 -25.75 -0.17 -7.67
N GLU A 211 -25.89 0.73 -8.63
CA GLU A 211 -25.07 0.73 -9.84
C GLU A 211 -23.83 1.62 -9.64
N PRO A 212 -22.70 1.30 -10.27
CA PRO A 212 -21.51 2.13 -10.18
C PRO A 212 -21.76 3.49 -10.85
N ILE A 213 -21.31 4.56 -10.21
CA ILE A 213 -21.38 5.95 -10.72
C ILE A 213 -20.08 6.38 -11.43
N LEU A 214 -19.03 5.56 -11.35
CA LEU A 214 -17.76 5.74 -12.03
C LEU A 214 -17.45 4.50 -12.87
N ASP A 215 -16.66 4.68 -13.93
CA ASP A 215 -16.16 3.52 -14.69
C ASP A 215 -15.16 2.73 -13.84
N ILE A 216 -15.35 1.42 -13.78
CA ILE A 216 -14.47 0.50 -13.07
C ILE A 216 -13.46 -0.08 -14.07
N PRO A 217 -12.14 0.20 -13.91
CA PRO A 217 -11.12 -0.42 -14.75
C PRO A 217 -11.16 -1.95 -14.64
N LYS A 218 -10.75 -2.68 -15.67
CA LYS A 218 -10.74 -4.16 -15.62
C LYS A 218 -9.54 -4.69 -14.86
N GLU A 219 -8.44 -3.95 -14.92
CA GLU A 219 -7.15 -4.31 -14.38
C GLU A 219 -7.17 -4.29 -12.85
N VAL A 220 -6.57 -5.31 -12.24
CA VAL A 220 -6.29 -5.37 -10.80
C VAL A 220 -4.78 -5.25 -10.62
N ILE A 221 -4.33 -4.04 -10.30
CA ILE A 221 -2.92 -3.78 -10.05
C ILE A 221 -2.60 -4.08 -8.58
N PRO A 222 -1.60 -4.94 -8.29
CA PRO A 222 -1.25 -5.30 -6.93
C PRO A 222 -0.53 -4.15 -6.21
N THR A 223 -0.63 -4.15 -4.88
CA THR A 223 0.26 -3.38 -4.03
C THR A 223 0.68 -4.21 -2.82
N ASP A 224 1.87 -3.96 -2.29
CA ASP A 224 2.26 -4.43 -0.98
C ASP A 224 1.72 -3.48 0.11
N VAL A 225 1.78 -3.88 1.39
CA VAL A 225 1.28 -3.05 2.50
C VAL A 225 2.45 -2.35 3.21
N PRO A 226 2.58 -1.02 3.13
CA PRO A 226 3.66 -0.30 3.79
C PRO A 226 3.63 -0.47 5.32
N ALA A 227 4.80 -0.56 5.92
CA ALA A 227 4.92 -0.63 7.37
C ALA A 227 4.50 0.71 8.03
N TRP A 228 3.63 0.62 9.03
CA TRP A 228 3.03 1.79 9.68
C TRP A 228 4.01 2.64 10.49
N TRP A 229 5.02 2.02 11.09
CA TRP A 229 6.03 2.73 11.87
C TRP A 229 6.86 3.72 11.04
N LEU A 230 6.78 3.63 9.70
CA LEU A 230 7.40 4.59 8.78
C LEU A 230 6.63 5.91 8.69
N LEU A 231 5.32 5.91 8.99
CA LEU A 231 4.44 7.07 8.77
C LEU A 231 4.88 8.30 9.57
N LYS A 232 5.49 8.12 10.75
CA LYS A 232 5.99 9.23 11.59
C LYS A 232 7.04 10.10 10.91
N LYS A 233 7.73 9.58 9.89
CA LYS A 233 8.74 10.33 9.12
C LYS A 233 8.17 10.95 7.84
N LYS A 234 7.02 10.48 7.35
CA LYS A 234 6.48 10.82 6.04
C LYS A 234 5.57 12.05 6.06
N ASN A 235 5.68 12.86 5.01
CA ASN A 235 4.82 14.01 4.74
C ASN A 235 3.61 13.67 3.87
N ALA A 236 3.54 12.45 3.33
CA ALA A 236 2.40 11.97 2.55
C ALA A 236 2.19 10.46 2.68
N MET A 237 0.96 10.02 2.41
CA MET A 237 0.56 8.62 2.44
C MET A 237 0.79 7.91 1.10
N PHE A 238 0.78 6.57 1.18
CA PHE A 238 0.96 5.65 0.05
C PHE A 238 2.36 5.66 -0.57
N TYR A 239 2.60 4.77 -1.55
CA TYR A 239 3.92 4.57 -2.16
C TYR A 239 4.39 5.72 -3.05
N ASN A 240 3.49 6.41 -3.74
CA ASN A 240 3.82 7.56 -4.59
C ASN A 240 3.54 8.92 -3.92
N GLY A 241 3.14 8.94 -2.64
CA GLY A 241 2.84 10.17 -1.94
C GLY A 241 1.56 10.87 -2.40
N PHE A 242 0.70 10.26 -3.22
CA PHE A 242 -0.46 10.98 -3.76
C PHE A 242 -1.49 11.41 -2.71
N GLY A 243 -1.52 10.77 -1.53
CA GLY A 243 -2.38 11.17 -0.42
C GLY A 243 -1.75 12.30 0.41
N ARG A 244 -2.28 13.52 0.28
CA ARG A 244 -1.81 14.75 0.97
C ARG A 244 -2.85 15.29 1.95
N GLY A 245 -2.41 16.09 2.91
CA GLY A 245 -3.30 16.67 3.92
C GLY A 245 -3.45 15.75 5.13
N ASP A 246 -4.66 15.66 5.68
CA ASP A 246 -4.95 14.93 6.91
C ASP A 246 -4.86 13.40 6.74
N PHE A 247 -3.90 12.76 7.40
CA PHE A 247 -3.71 11.31 7.32
C PHE A 247 -4.87 10.53 7.97
N GLY A 248 -5.56 11.11 8.96
CA GLY A 248 -6.72 10.47 9.58
C GLY A 248 -7.84 10.18 8.59
N LYS A 249 -8.03 11.07 7.59
CA LYS A 249 -9.03 10.90 6.54
C LYS A 249 -8.73 9.70 5.64
N PHE A 250 -7.46 9.50 5.29
CA PHE A 250 -7.03 8.34 4.49
C PHE A 250 -7.07 7.04 5.28
N LEU A 251 -6.67 7.06 6.56
CA LEU A 251 -6.73 5.91 7.44
C LEU A 251 -8.17 5.39 7.60
N MET A 252 -9.16 6.30 7.56
CA MET A 252 -10.57 5.95 7.64
C MET A 252 -11.19 5.55 6.29
N LEU A 253 -10.44 5.52 5.18
CA LEU A 253 -11.05 5.34 3.86
C LEU A 253 -11.78 4.00 3.72
N SER A 254 -11.31 2.92 4.38
CA SER A 254 -12.02 1.64 4.34
C SER A 254 -13.35 1.61 5.14
N ASN A 255 -13.68 2.65 5.91
CA ASN A 255 -14.97 2.79 6.59
C ASN A 255 -16.11 2.84 5.59
N ILE A 256 -15.85 3.36 4.38
CA ILE A 256 -16.83 3.42 3.29
C ILE A 256 -17.30 2.03 2.84
N LEU A 257 -16.66 0.95 3.31
CA LEU A 257 -17.15 -0.41 3.11
C LEU A 257 -18.57 -0.57 3.66
N THR A 258 -18.88 -0.01 4.83
CA THR A 258 -20.20 -0.20 5.48
C THR A 258 -20.87 1.08 5.94
N VAL A 259 -20.17 2.24 5.87
CA VAL A 259 -20.71 3.53 6.30
C VAL A 259 -22.11 3.78 5.73
N LYS A 260 -23.01 4.32 6.53
CA LYS A 260 -24.34 4.71 6.04
C LYS A 260 -24.32 6.08 5.39
N ASP A 261 -23.73 7.05 6.07
CA ASP A 261 -23.74 8.46 5.70
C ASP A 261 -22.58 9.24 6.34
N THR A 262 -22.58 10.56 6.14
CA THR A 262 -21.56 11.44 6.75
C THR A 262 -21.68 11.62 8.26
N ALA A 263 -22.80 11.29 8.90
CA ALA A 263 -22.92 11.37 10.36
C ALA A 263 -22.11 10.25 11.02
N GLU A 264 -22.29 9.01 10.54
CA GLU A 264 -21.46 7.87 10.94
C GLU A 264 -19.98 8.13 10.64
N ALA A 265 -19.67 8.66 9.46
CA ALA A 265 -18.30 9.01 9.09
C ALA A 265 -17.66 10.01 10.07
N ARG A 266 -18.41 11.02 10.54
CA ARG A 266 -17.90 12.01 11.53
C ARG A 266 -17.66 11.38 12.89
N GLU A 267 -18.54 10.50 13.33
CA GLU A 267 -18.43 9.79 14.61
C GLU A 267 -17.17 8.92 14.61
N VAL A 268 -17.01 8.05 13.60
CA VAL A 268 -15.82 7.20 13.45
C VAL A 268 -14.56 8.07 13.35
N PHE A 269 -14.58 9.12 12.53
CA PHE A 269 -13.45 10.03 12.35
C PHE A 269 -13.00 10.75 13.62
N SER A 270 -13.89 10.94 14.60
CA SER A 270 -13.54 11.58 15.87
C SER A 270 -12.43 10.82 16.62
N HIS A 271 -12.27 9.52 16.35
CA HIS A 271 -11.22 8.67 16.93
C HIS A 271 -9.93 8.64 16.11
N PHE A 272 -9.90 9.17 14.87
CA PHE A 272 -8.76 8.98 13.97
C PHE A 272 -7.55 9.88 14.26
N GLY A 273 -7.73 10.93 15.06
CA GLY A 273 -6.60 11.65 15.66
C GLY A 273 -5.82 10.74 16.62
N ASP A 274 -6.53 10.01 17.48
CA ASP A 274 -5.96 9.06 18.43
C ASP A 274 -5.31 7.87 17.71
N VAL A 275 -5.98 7.29 16.71
CA VAL A 275 -5.43 6.20 15.88
C VAL A 275 -4.16 6.64 15.15
N LEU A 276 -4.13 7.84 14.58
CA LEU A 276 -2.94 8.39 13.94
C LEU A 276 -1.79 8.58 14.96
N ALA A 277 -2.10 9.06 16.16
CA ALA A 277 -1.12 9.18 17.25
C ALA A 277 -0.54 7.82 17.63
N TYR A 278 -1.37 6.77 17.72
CA TYR A 278 -0.90 5.41 17.94
C TYR A 278 0.02 4.94 16.82
N ILE A 279 -0.38 5.07 15.56
CA ILE A 279 0.43 4.66 14.39
C ILE A 279 1.80 5.34 14.40
N LYS A 280 1.85 6.65 14.70
CA LYS A 280 3.11 7.40 14.81
C LYS A 280 3.99 6.95 15.98
N SER A 281 3.41 6.33 17.00
CA SER A 281 4.14 5.81 18.17
C SER A 281 4.77 4.44 17.94
N ILE A 282 4.33 3.69 16.91
CA ILE A 282 4.81 2.33 16.63
C ILE A 282 6.31 2.36 16.34
N LYS A 283 7.02 1.39 16.91
CA LYS A 283 8.45 1.13 16.65
C LYS A 283 8.59 -0.12 15.79
N PRO A 284 9.55 -0.15 14.84
CA PRO A 284 9.86 -1.37 14.11
C PRO A 284 10.29 -2.49 15.06
N PRO A 285 10.07 -3.77 14.68
CA PRO A 285 10.63 -4.89 15.42
C PRO A 285 12.16 -4.87 15.31
N LYS A 286 12.84 -5.18 16.42
CA LYS A 286 14.30 -5.36 16.40
C LYS A 286 14.66 -6.64 15.64
N TYR A 287 15.74 -6.59 14.88
CA TYR A 287 16.30 -7.79 14.25
C TYR A 287 16.68 -8.81 15.34
N PRO A 288 16.16 -10.05 15.30
CA PRO A 288 16.28 -10.99 16.40
C PRO A 288 17.54 -11.87 16.35
N TYR A 289 18.35 -11.78 15.28
CA TYR A 289 19.53 -12.62 15.08
C TYR A 289 20.83 -11.83 15.36
N PRO A 290 21.99 -12.51 15.52
CA PRO A 290 23.27 -11.84 15.68
C PRO A 290 23.60 -10.88 14.53
N ILE A 291 24.27 -9.79 14.87
CA ILE A 291 24.76 -8.77 13.93
C ILE A 291 26.27 -8.62 14.12
N ASP A 292 27.03 -8.75 13.03
CA ASP A 292 28.44 -8.38 12.98
C ASP A 292 28.58 -6.86 12.96
N GLN A 293 28.92 -6.28 14.12
CA GLN A 293 28.97 -4.83 14.31
C GLN A 293 30.04 -4.17 13.43
N THR A 294 31.23 -4.78 13.29
CA THR A 294 32.32 -4.25 12.47
C THR A 294 31.90 -4.17 11.00
N LEU A 295 31.22 -5.22 10.52
CA LEU A 295 30.72 -5.27 9.16
C LEU A 295 29.54 -4.29 8.95
N ALA A 296 28.66 -4.14 9.94
CA ALA A 296 27.57 -3.16 9.92
C ALA A 296 28.08 -1.71 9.91
N GLU A 297 29.16 -1.40 10.64
CA GLU A 297 29.81 -0.08 10.60
C GLU A 297 30.37 0.23 9.21
N SER A 298 31.00 -0.77 8.57
CA SER A 298 31.45 -0.66 7.17
C SER A 298 30.26 -0.44 6.22
N GLY A 299 29.16 -1.16 6.45
CA GLY A 299 27.90 -1.01 5.70
C GLY A 299 27.26 0.37 5.86
N LYS A 300 27.36 0.99 7.04
CA LYS A 300 26.85 2.32 7.32
C LYS A 300 27.51 3.39 6.45
N ILE A 301 28.82 3.26 6.20
CA ILE A 301 29.57 4.18 5.32
C ILE A 301 29.01 4.06 3.89
N ILE A 302 28.90 2.83 3.37
CA ILE A 302 28.35 2.56 2.04
C ILE A 302 26.92 3.10 1.90
N PHE A 303 26.08 2.89 2.92
CA PHE A 303 24.72 3.41 2.96
C PHE A 303 24.68 4.93 2.91
N THR A 304 25.53 5.59 3.71
CA THR A 304 25.60 7.05 3.78
C THR A 304 25.95 7.63 2.42
N ASP A 305 26.92 7.04 1.71
CA ASP A 305 27.40 7.54 0.43
C ASP A 305 26.44 7.28 -0.74
N ASN A 306 25.70 6.16 -0.70
CA ASN A 306 24.95 5.66 -1.86
C ASN A 306 23.42 5.68 -1.69
N CYS A 307 22.90 5.66 -0.47
CA CYS A 307 21.47 5.39 -0.21
C CYS A 307 20.77 6.55 0.52
N SER A 308 21.49 7.23 1.42
CA SER A 308 20.91 8.20 2.35
C SER A 308 20.21 9.40 1.68
N LYS A 309 20.64 9.79 0.47
CA LYS A 309 20.05 10.90 -0.30
C LYS A 309 18.55 10.71 -0.58
N CYS A 310 18.10 9.47 -0.73
CA CYS A 310 16.69 9.14 -0.97
C CYS A 310 16.01 8.60 0.29
N HIS A 311 16.69 7.72 1.04
CA HIS A 311 16.11 6.99 2.17
C HIS A 311 16.23 7.70 3.52
N GLY A 312 17.04 8.77 3.60
CA GLY A 312 17.32 9.49 4.84
C GLY A 312 18.51 8.95 5.62
N THR A 313 18.70 9.48 6.82
CA THR A 313 19.72 9.06 7.80
C THR A 313 19.05 8.43 9.02
N TYR A 314 19.81 7.67 9.82
CA TYR A 314 19.29 6.91 10.97
C TYR A 314 20.18 7.12 12.20
N GLY A 315 19.61 6.86 13.38
CA GLY A 315 20.21 7.15 14.68
C GLY A 315 19.45 8.27 15.41
N ASN A 316 20.11 8.92 16.36
CA ASN A 316 19.49 9.99 17.16
C ASN A 316 19.14 11.22 16.31
N ASP A 317 20.01 11.58 15.37
CA ASP A 317 19.87 12.74 14.48
C ASP A 317 19.40 12.31 13.08
N TRP A 318 18.37 11.46 13.04
CA TRP A 318 17.81 10.97 11.78
C TRP A 318 17.18 12.11 10.97
N THR A 319 17.22 11.96 9.65
CA THR A 319 16.55 12.84 8.69
C THR A 319 15.82 11.99 7.66
N TYR A 320 14.72 12.49 7.09
CA TYR A 320 14.06 11.84 5.96
C TYR A 320 13.65 12.91 4.93
N PRO A 321 14.15 12.83 3.69
CA PRO A 321 14.09 13.96 2.77
C PRO A 321 12.70 14.17 2.16
N ASN A 322 11.76 13.22 2.32
CA ASN A 322 10.39 13.31 1.79
C ASN A 322 10.36 13.63 0.28
N LEU A 323 11.18 12.93 -0.50
CA LEU A 323 11.27 13.10 -1.95
C LEU A 323 10.38 12.10 -2.67
N LEU A 324 9.63 12.59 -3.65
CA LEU A 324 9.10 11.80 -4.76
C LEU A 324 10.24 11.59 -5.77
N ILE A 325 10.60 10.33 -6.02
CA ILE A 325 11.59 9.95 -7.04
C ILE A 325 10.84 9.66 -8.35
N PRO A 326 11.12 10.39 -9.44
CA PRO A 326 10.46 10.18 -10.71
C PRO A 326 10.62 8.78 -11.29
N ALA A 327 9.62 8.34 -12.04
CA ALA A 327 9.62 7.05 -12.73
C ALA A 327 10.83 6.87 -13.67
N SER A 328 11.32 7.95 -14.31
CA SER A 328 12.53 7.93 -15.16
C SER A 328 13.81 7.59 -14.40
N ILE A 329 13.86 7.90 -13.09
CA ILE A 329 14.98 7.62 -12.20
C ILE A 329 14.80 6.27 -11.50
N ILE A 330 13.66 6.05 -10.84
CA ILE A 330 13.45 4.83 -10.03
C ILE A 330 13.20 3.59 -10.89
N GLN A 331 12.53 3.75 -12.05
CA GLN A 331 12.33 2.72 -13.08
C GLN A 331 11.65 1.41 -12.60
N THR A 332 11.04 1.41 -11.42
CA THR A 332 10.19 0.32 -10.95
C THR A 332 8.87 0.29 -11.72
N ASP A 333 8.10 -0.80 -11.59
CA ASP A 333 6.81 -0.94 -12.26
C ASP A 333 5.95 0.32 -12.11
N SER A 334 5.41 0.83 -13.22
CA SER A 334 4.70 2.11 -13.27
C SER A 334 3.19 1.99 -13.11
N LEU A 335 2.64 0.78 -13.15
CA LEU A 335 1.20 0.58 -13.25
C LEU A 335 0.47 0.94 -11.97
N LEU A 336 1.10 0.86 -10.78
CA LEU A 336 0.45 1.31 -9.55
C LEU A 336 0.07 2.80 -9.64
N PHE A 337 1.01 3.69 -10.04
CA PHE A 337 0.65 5.10 -10.17
C PHE A 337 -0.15 5.40 -11.43
N LYS A 338 0.08 4.71 -12.57
CA LYS A 338 -0.64 5.00 -13.83
C LYS A 338 -2.09 4.55 -13.82
N ALA A 339 -2.37 3.36 -13.30
CA ALA A 339 -3.71 2.77 -13.34
C ALA A 339 -4.57 3.22 -12.14
N ASN A 340 -4.01 3.18 -10.93
CA ASN A 340 -4.78 3.46 -9.71
C ASN A 340 -4.71 4.95 -9.34
N HIS A 341 -3.50 5.47 -9.11
CA HIS A 341 -3.34 6.80 -8.48
C HIS A 341 -3.50 7.99 -9.45
N GLN A 342 -3.56 7.72 -10.75
CA GLN A 342 -3.78 8.72 -11.81
C GLN A 342 -5.17 8.61 -12.44
N ASN A 343 -6.05 7.76 -11.92
CA ASN A 343 -7.42 7.65 -12.42
C ASN A 343 -8.19 8.96 -12.16
N PRO A 344 -8.55 9.73 -13.21
CA PRO A 344 -9.12 11.07 -13.05
C PRO A 344 -10.50 11.04 -12.38
N GLN A 345 -11.29 9.99 -12.58
CA GLN A 345 -12.60 9.84 -11.97
C GLN A 345 -12.48 9.65 -10.45
N PHE A 346 -11.54 8.80 -10.03
CA PHE A 346 -11.26 8.56 -8.61
C PHE A 346 -10.75 9.83 -7.91
N ILE A 347 -9.81 10.55 -8.55
CA ILE A 347 -9.26 11.80 -8.01
C ILE A 347 -10.35 12.87 -7.89
N ALA A 348 -11.16 13.06 -8.93
CA ALA A 348 -12.25 14.03 -8.93
C ALA A 348 -13.29 13.69 -7.85
N TRP A 349 -13.65 12.40 -7.72
CA TRP A 349 -14.53 11.94 -6.65
C TRP A 349 -13.97 12.28 -5.28
N PHE A 350 -12.71 11.89 -5.00
CA PHE A 350 -12.10 12.08 -3.68
C PHE A 350 -12.00 13.56 -3.32
N ASN A 351 -11.52 14.39 -4.25
CA ASN A 351 -11.33 15.82 -4.01
C ASN A 351 -12.66 16.60 -3.94
N LYS A 352 -13.78 16.03 -4.39
CA LYS A 352 -15.14 16.54 -4.12
C LYS A 352 -15.73 16.03 -2.80
N SER A 353 -15.22 14.90 -2.31
CA SER A 353 -15.87 14.12 -1.27
C SER A 353 -15.84 14.75 0.13
N TRP A 354 -16.55 14.13 1.07
CA TRP A 354 -16.45 14.41 2.51
C TRP A 354 -15.00 14.37 3.05
N PHE A 355 -14.10 13.60 2.44
CA PHE A 355 -12.71 13.50 2.87
C PHE A 355 -11.90 14.78 2.60
N ALA A 356 -12.30 15.55 1.58
CA ALA A 356 -11.65 16.79 1.17
C ALA A 356 -12.27 18.06 1.78
N LYS A 357 -13.15 17.91 2.78
CA LYS A 357 -13.86 19.01 3.46
C LYS A 357 -13.46 19.11 4.94
N GLY A 358 -13.71 20.28 5.53
CA GLY A 358 -13.45 20.60 6.94
C GLY A 358 -12.09 21.28 7.18
N ASP A 359 -11.73 21.46 8.46
CA ASP A 359 -10.59 22.30 8.86
C ASP A 359 -9.22 21.75 8.44
N LEU A 360 -9.10 20.42 8.35
CA LEU A 360 -7.91 19.72 7.85
C LEU A 360 -8.35 18.77 6.74
N PRO A 361 -8.45 19.25 5.49
CA PRO A 361 -8.88 18.42 4.38
C PRO A 361 -7.77 17.47 3.93
N ALA A 362 -8.15 16.29 3.45
CA ALA A 362 -7.28 15.44 2.65
C ALA A 362 -7.47 15.77 1.15
N LYS A 363 -6.45 15.49 0.34
CA LYS A 363 -6.55 15.60 -1.12
C LYS A 363 -5.67 14.57 -1.80
N LEU A 364 -6.12 14.13 -2.97
CA LEU A 364 -5.31 13.33 -3.88
C LEU A 364 -4.57 14.24 -4.85
N GLU A 365 -3.25 14.15 -4.86
CA GLU A 365 -2.34 14.83 -5.78
C GLU A 365 -1.53 13.80 -6.57
N PRO A 366 -1.92 13.51 -7.82
CA PRO A 366 -1.25 12.49 -8.63
C PRO A 366 0.21 12.82 -8.88
N ALA A 367 1.03 11.77 -9.01
CA ALA A 367 2.47 11.89 -9.17
C ALA A 367 3.02 10.80 -10.11
N ASN A 368 4.09 11.12 -10.86
CA ASN A 368 4.77 10.24 -11.81
C ASN A 368 6.02 9.59 -11.19
N GLY A 369 5.88 8.88 -10.08
CA GLY A 369 7.03 8.31 -9.39
C GLY A 369 6.66 7.65 -8.07
N TYR A 370 7.69 7.34 -7.27
CA TYR A 370 7.52 6.72 -5.96
C TYR A 370 8.38 7.42 -4.92
N MET A 371 7.88 7.48 -3.68
CA MET A 371 8.70 7.89 -2.54
C MET A 371 9.64 6.74 -2.16
N ALA A 372 10.92 7.03 -1.97
CA ALA A 372 11.83 6.09 -1.33
C ALA A 372 11.43 5.98 0.15
N PRO A 373 10.97 4.82 0.67
CA PRO A 373 10.50 4.74 2.05
C PRO A 373 11.67 4.87 3.04
N PRO A 374 11.43 5.37 4.28
CA PRO A 374 12.38 5.12 5.36
C PRO A 374 12.59 3.60 5.53
N LEU A 375 13.74 3.19 6.06
CA LEU A 375 14.17 1.79 6.09
C LEU A 375 14.21 1.22 7.51
N ASP A 376 13.63 1.93 8.48
CA ASP A 376 13.45 1.44 9.84
C ASP A 376 12.71 0.09 9.81
N GLY A 377 13.29 -0.96 10.39
CA GLY A 377 12.74 -2.31 10.39
C GLY A 377 12.63 -2.98 9.02
N VAL A 378 13.32 -2.51 7.98
CA VAL A 378 13.21 -3.04 6.60
C VAL A 378 13.52 -4.54 6.51
N TRP A 379 14.32 -5.07 7.43
CA TRP A 379 14.59 -6.50 7.50
C TRP A 379 13.27 -7.31 7.56
N ALA A 380 12.25 -6.85 8.30
CA ALA A 380 11.03 -7.60 8.53
C ALA A 380 9.97 -7.49 7.42
N THR A 381 10.15 -6.58 6.45
CA THR A 381 9.08 -6.17 5.52
C THR A 381 9.20 -6.82 4.14
N ALA A 382 9.75 -8.03 4.06
CA ALA A 382 9.75 -8.77 2.81
C ALA A 382 8.35 -9.24 2.43
N PRO A 383 8.02 -9.36 1.13
CA PRO A 383 8.83 -8.98 -0.04
C PRO A 383 8.93 -7.46 -0.27
N TYR A 384 9.80 -7.04 -1.17
CA TYR A 384 10.18 -5.65 -1.37
C TYR A 384 9.63 -5.05 -2.67
N LEU A 385 9.74 -3.72 -2.76
CA LEU A 385 9.10 -2.83 -3.74
C LEU A 385 7.58 -2.69 -3.52
N HIS A 386 6.97 -1.70 -4.16
CA HIS A 386 5.56 -1.34 -3.93
C HIS A 386 4.54 -2.43 -4.30
N ASN A 387 4.97 -3.47 -5.01
CA ASN A 387 4.16 -4.59 -5.48
C ASN A 387 4.63 -5.95 -4.92
N GLY A 388 5.61 -5.97 -4.02
CA GLY A 388 6.11 -7.21 -3.40
C GLY A 388 6.83 -8.15 -4.38
N SER A 389 7.42 -7.62 -5.46
CA SER A 389 8.00 -8.43 -6.55
C SER A 389 9.38 -9.02 -6.28
N VAL A 390 10.10 -8.50 -5.28
CA VAL A 390 11.48 -8.90 -4.97
C VAL A 390 11.53 -9.58 -3.59
N PRO A 391 11.83 -10.89 -3.49
CA PRO A 391 11.74 -11.63 -2.22
C PRO A 391 12.70 -11.19 -1.11
N THR A 392 13.88 -10.68 -1.47
CA THR A 392 14.99 -10.41 -0.54
C THR A 392 15.62 -9.03 -0.77
N ILE A 393 16.19 -8.43 0.28
CA ILE A 393 16.94 -7.17 0.14
C ILE A 393 18.17 -7.38 -0.75
N GLU A 394 18.81 -8.56 -0.69
CA GLU A 394 19.92 -8.85 -1.60
C GLU A 394 19.51 -8.71 -3.07
N GLY A 395 18.32 -9.21 -3.44
CA GLY A 395 17.74 -9.02 -4.77
C GLY A 395 17.43 -7.56 -5.10
N VAL A 396 17.03 -6.74 -4.12
CA VAL A 396 16.86 -5.29 -4.31
C VAL A 396 18.21 -4.63 -4.65
N LEU A 397 19.27 -5.02 -3.94
CA LEU A 397 20.63 -4.49 -4.12
C LEU A 397 21.32 -5.01 -5.39
N LYS A 398 20.98 -6.20 -5.89
CA LYS A 398 21.52 -6.78 -7.13
C LYS A 398 20.41 -7.34 -8.01
N SER A 399 20.02 -6.57 -9.02
CA SER A 399 18.87 -6.89 -9.88
C SER A 399 19.03 -8.19 -10.66
N SER A 400 20.26 -8.62 -10.95
CA SER A 400 20.52 -9.89 -11.64
C SER A 400 20.18 -11.13 -10.80
N LEU A 401 19.92 -10.98 -9.49
CA LEU A 401 19.48 -12.07 -8.60
C LEU A 401 17.95 -12.16 -8.51
N ARG A 402 17.21 -11.22 -9.09
CA ARG A 402 15.74 -11.17 -8.96
C ARG A 402 15.13 -12.28 -9.84
N PRO A 403 14.34 -13.20 -9.27
CA PRO A 403 13.70 -14.25 -10.05
C PRO A 403 12.57 -13.70 -10.93
N THR A 404 12.45 -14.23 -12.15
CA THR A 404 11.30 -13.93 -13.03
C THR A 404 10.01 -14.56 -12.51
N TYR A 405 10.12 -15.82 -12.05
CA TYR A 405 9.03 -16.57 -11.45
C TYR A 405 9.53 -17.19 -10.14
N TRP A 406 8.77 -17.02 -9.06
CA TRP A 406 9.15 -17.57 -7.76
C TRP A 406 7.95 -18.00 -6.92
N LYS A 407 8.18 -18.95 -6.01
CA LYS A 407 7.18 -19.45 -5.04
C LYS A 407 7.77 -19.40 -3.63
N ARG A 408 6.91 -19.26 -2.62
CA ARG A 408 7.28 -19.43 -1.21
C ARG A 408 6.25 -20.26 -0.47
N ASP A 409 6.64 -20.84 0.66
CA ASP A 409 5.69 -21.54 1.54
C ASP A 409 4.89 -20.52 2.36
N PHE A 410 3.57 -20.46 2.13
CA PHE A 410 2.65 -19.62 2.91
C PHE A 410 2.10 -20.31 4.16
N LYS A 411 2.35 -21.61 4.31
CA LYS A 411 1.93 -22.41 5.47
C LYS A 411 3.04 -22.47 6.52
N ASN A 412 4.28 -22.71 6.09
CA ASN A 412 5.47 -22.72 6.95
C ASN A 412 6.55 -21.79 6.37
N PRO A 413 6.33 -20.46 6.40
CA PRO A 413 7.28 -19.51 5.84
C PRO A 413 8.59 -19.54 6.62
N VAL A 414 9.72 -19.60 5.91
CA VAL A 414 11.07 -19.53 6.49
C VAL A 414 11.72 -18.21 6.09
N TYR A 415 12.35 -17.55 7.06
CA TYR A 415 13.02 -16.27 6.85
C TYR A 415 14.52 -16.48 6.62
N ASP A 416 15.04 -15.97 5.51
CA ASP A 416 16.46 -15.94 5.17
C ASP A 416 17.14 -14.73 5.82
N SER A 417 17.91 -14.98 6.88
CA SER A 417 18.65 -13.96 7.63
C SER A 417 19.90 -13.44 6.92
N THR A 418 20.36 -14.12 5.86
CA THR A 418 21.52 -13.75 5.04
C THR A 418 21.12 -12.80 3.93
N ALA A 419 20.09 -13.16 3.14
CA ALA A 419 19.59 -12.32 2.05
C ALA A 419 18.59 -11.24 2.53
N LEU A 420 18.10 -11.36 3.77
CA LEU A 420 17.03 -10.57 4.39
C LEU A 420 15.74 -10.65 3.59
N GLY A 421 14.96 -11.71 3.83
CA GLY A 421 13.63 -11.85 3.27
C GLY A 421 13.06 -13.25 3.42
N TRP A 422 12.11 -13.61 2.57
CA TRP A 422 11.54 -14.96 2.59
C TRP A 422 12.40 -15.92 1.78
N GLU A 423 12.58 -17.14 2.28
CA GLU A 423 13.03 -18.24 1.44
C GLU A 423 12.04 -18.47 0.30
N PHE A 424 12.57 -18.73 -0.89
CA PHE A 424 11.77 -18.94 -2.08
C PHE A 424 12.43 -19.96 -3.01
N THR A 425 11.63 -20.54 -3.90
CA THR A 425 12.11 -21.37 -5.00
C THR A 425 11.91 -20.65 -6.32
N ILE A 426 12.90 -20.74 -7.20
CA ILE A 426 12.79 -20.27 -8.58
C ILE A 426 12.00 -21.30 -9.37
N ALA A 427 11.06 -20.82 -10.20
CA ALA A 427 10.33 -21.66 -11.14
C ALA A 427 10.72 -21.29 -12.57
N ASP A 428 10.76 -22.28 -13.47
CA ASP A 428 11.01 -22.04 -14.89
C ASP A 428 9.78 -21.46 -15.62
N GLN A 429 8.59 -21.75 -15.10
CA GLN A 429 7.28 -21.35 -15.65
C GLN A 429 6.29 -21.02 -14.52
N PRO A 430 5.28 -20.17 -14.78
CA PRO A 430 4.22 -19.90 -13.82
C PRO A 430 3.29 -21.11 -13.62
N ASP A 431 2.90 -21.35 -12.37
CA ASP A 431 1.86 -22.31 -11.95
C ASP A 431 0.70 -21.53 -11.31
N GLY A 432 -0.13 -20.95 -12.18
CA GLY A 432 -1.30 -20.14 -11.82
C GLY A 432 -1.02 -19.11 -10.72
N LYS A 433 -1.99 -18.98 -9.79
CA LYS A 433 -1.96 -18.04 -8.65
C LYS A 433 -0.94 -18.41 -7.56
N LYS A 434 -0.26 -19.57 -7.66
CA LYS A 434 0.74 -20.05 -6.69
C LYS A 434 2.15 -19.52 -6.96
N THR A 435 2.37 -18.92 -8.13
CA THR A 435 3.68 -18.43 -8.55
C THR A 435 3.63 -16.93 -8.74
N TYR A 436 4.52 -16.19 -8.09
CA TYR A 436 4.69 -14.79 -8.39
C TYR A 436 5.28 -14.66 -9.80
N ASN A 437 4.55 -14.00 -10.71
CA ASN A 437 4.94 -13.84 -12.11
C ASN A 437 5.21 -12.37 -12.44
N THR A 438 6.49 -12.02 -12.56
CA THR A 438 6.94 -10.64 -12.81
C THR A 438 6.66 -10.13 -14.24
N LYS A 439 6.18 -10.99 -15.14
CA LYS A 439 5.77 -10.61 -16.50
C LYS A 439 4.31 -10.13 -16.57
N LEU A 440 3.54 -10.29 -15.49
CA LEU A 440 2.17 -9.80 -15.44
C LEU A 440 2.14 -8.27 -15.28
N PRO A 441 1.14 -7.57 -15.83
CA PRO A 441 0.98 -6.13 -15.64
C PRO A 441 0.89 -5.75 -14.15
N GLY A 442 1.79 -4.90 -13.67
CA GLY A 442 1.82 -4.41 -12.28
C GLY A 442 2.68 -5.26 -11.35
N TYR A 443 3.17 -6.40 -11.83
CA TYR A 443 3.97 -7.34 -11.05
C TYR A 443 5.48 -7.24 -11.35
N GLY A 444 5.90 -6.28 -12.18
CA GLY A 444 7.29 -6.13 -12.61
C GLY A 444 8.27 -5.94 -11.46
N ASN A 445 9.46 -6.56 -11.57
CA ASN A 445 10.54 -6.50 -10.59
C ASN A 445 11.72 -5.63 -11.05
N THR A 446 11.51 -4.73 -12.01
CA THR A 446 12.54 -3.85 -12.59
C THR A 446 12.82 -2.63 -11.71
N GLY A 447 13.81 -1.81 -12.10
CA GLY A 447 14.12 -0.55 -11.43
C GLY A 447 14.96 -0.70 -10.16
N HIS A 448 15.19 0.42 -9.47
CA HIS A 448 16.03 0.50 -8.28
C HIS A 448 17.39 -0.20 -8.48
N GLY A 449 18.08 0.09 -9.59
CA GLY A 449 19.33 -0.56 -9.98
C GLY A 449 20.59 0.02 -9.32
N PHE A 450 20.45 0.97 -8.39
CA PHE A 450 21.56 1.75 -7.83
C PHE A 450 22.62 0.91 -7.10
N GLY A 451 22.22 -0.24 -6.55
CA GLY A 451 23.10 -1.19 -5.86
C GLY A 451 23.88 -2.14 -6.78
N ASN A 452 23.56 -2.21 -8.08
CA ASN A 452 24.16 -3.21 -9.00
C ASN A 452 25.68 -3.09 -9.12
N LYS A 453 26.23 -1.89 -8.92
CA LYS A 453 27.65 -1.60 -8.98
C LYS A 453 28.43 -2.03 -7.71
N LEU A 454 27.72 -2.36 -6.63
CA LEU A 454 28.36 -2.79 -5.38
C LEU A 454 29.02 -4.15 -5.58
N SER A 455 30.27 -4.27 -5.13
CA SER A 455 30.95 -5.54 -4.98
C SER A 455 30.18 -6.46 -4.01
N ASN A 456 30.52 -7.75 -4.02
CA ASN A 456 29.90 -8.70 -3.09
C ASN A 456 30.21 -8.36 -1.62
N GLN A 457 31.41 -7.83 -1.33
CA GLN A 457 31.81 -7.44 0.02
C GLN A 457 31.04 -6.19 0.49
N GLU A 458 30.93 -5.17 -0.36
CA GLU A 458 30.13 -3.97 -0.06
C GLU A 458 28.65 -4.31 0.15
N ARG A 459 28.09 -5.20 -0.68
CA ARG A 459 26.69 -5.65 -0.52
C ARG A 459 26.48 -6.38 0.79
N LYS A 460 27.40 -7.27 1.16
CA LYS A 460 27.34 -8.00 2.44
C LYS A 460 27.42 -7.03 3.62
N ALA A 461 28.32 -6.05 3.57
CA ALA A 461 28.41 -5.00 4.58
C ALA A 461 27.12 -4.18 4.69
N LEU A 462 26.56 -3.77 3.55
CA LEU A 462 25.30 -3.03 3.51
C LEU A 462 24.13 -3.84 4.06
N LEU A 463 24.00 -5.12 3.72
CA LEU A 463 22.98 -6.00 4.31
C LEU A 463 23.14 -6.08 5.83
N GLU A 464 24.36 -6.19 6.34
CA GLU A 464 24.63 -6.21 7.77
C GLU A 464 24.20 -4.90 8.46
N TYR A 465 24.45 -3.75 7.84
CA TYR A 465 23.96 -2.46 8.33
C TYR A 465 22.43 -2.38 8.36
N LEU A 466 21.75 -2.88 7.33
CA LEU A 466 20.29 -2.85 7.26
C LEU A 466 19.61 -3.71 8.34
N LYS A 467 20.32 -4.68 8.95
CA LYS A 467 19.85 -5.40 10.14
C LYS A 467 19.76 -4.52 11.38
N THR A 468 20.51 -3.42 11.41
CA THR A 468 20.56 -2.49 12.55
C THR A 468 19.45 -1.43 12.54
N LEU A 469 18.75 -1.29 11.40
CA LEU A 469 17.67 -0.32 11.17
C LEU A 469 16.30 -0.90 11.53
#